data_AF-A0A929ZNK8-F1
#
_entry.id   AF-A0A929ZNK8-F1
#
_cell.length_a   1.000
_cell.length_b   1.000
_cell.length_c   1.000
_cell.angle_alpha   90.00
_cell.angle_beta   90.00
_cell.angle_gamma   90.00
#
_symmetry.space_group_name_H-M   'P 1'
#
loop_
_entity.id
_entity.type
_entity.pdbx_description
1 polymer ?
#
loop_
_entity_poly.entity_id
_entity_poly.type
_entity_poly.pdbx_seq_one_letter_code
_entity_poly.pdbx_strand_id
1 'polypeptide(L)'
;MYTDSSIRAPRLTLPENLGIDEISSSMAKYGGSYLCVFVDNNHRILNEILPNHSKVTLSKHFEIIPQSERDKVKYVTIDMCKKYLRHYEIAVDPFHVIKQLTECFTRMRVEVMKQ
;
A
#
# COMPACT_ATOMS: atom_id res chain seq x y z
N MET A 1 22.24 22.63 12.94
CA MET A 1 21.65 21.74 13.95
C MET A 1 20.91 20.64 13.20
N TYR A 2 21.45 19.42 13.21
CA TYR A 2 20.85 18.26 12.55
C TYR A 2 19.76 17.69 13.46
N THR A 3 18.50 17.94 13.14
CA THR A 3 17.33 17.41 13.87
C THR A 3 16.92 16.07 13.26
N ASP A 4 17.84 15.12 13.13
CA ASP A 4 17.65 13.99 12.20
C ASP A 4 17.35 12.62 12.85
N SER A 5 16.82 12.58 14.08
CA SER A 5 16.53 11.26 14.69
C SER A 5 15.43 11.18 15.76
N SER A 6 14.79 12.28 16.16
CA SER A 6 13.88 12.26 17.33
C SER A 6 12.48 12.82 17.09
N ILE A 7 12.13 13.21 15.87
CA ILE A 7 10.78 13.69 15.56
C ILE A 7 9.89 12.47 15.31
N ARG A 8 9.20 12.01 16.35
CA ARG A 8 8.08 11.09 16.20
C ARG A 8 6.83 11.90 15.92
N ALA A 9 6.43 11.94 14.65
CA ALA A 9 5.11 12.43 14.30
C ALA A 9 4.04 11.54 14.98
N PRO A 10 2.97 12.12 15.54
CA PRO A 10 1.88 11.34 16.10
C PRO A 10 1.22 10.48 15.01
N ARG A 11 0.79 9.26 15.36
CA ARG A 11 0.08 8.37 14.44
C ARG A 11 -1.24 9.01 14.05
N LEU A 12 -1.55 9.03 12.76
CA LEU A 12 -2.87 9.39 12.27
C LEU A 12 -3.83 8.21 12.52
N THR A 13 -5.12 8.50 12.66
CA THR A 13 -6.13 7.44 12.72
C THR A 13 -6.33 6.82 11.36
N LEU A 14 -6.67 5.52 11.31
CA LEU A 14 -7.04 4.88 10.06
C LEU A 14 -8.26 5.57 9.41
N PRO A 15 -8.24 5.79 8.08
CA PRO A 15 -9.34 6.40 7.34
C PRO A 15 -10.44 5.37 7.03
N GLU A 16 -11.62 5.85 6.64
CA GLU A 16 -12.72 4.97 6.20
C GLU A 16 -12.37 4.20 4.91
N ASN A 17 -11.62 4.84 4.00
CA ASN A 17 -11.14 4.27 2.74
C ASN A 17 -9.62 4.31 2.71
N LEU A 18 -9.00 3.16 2.98
CA LEU A 18 -7.55 3.02 3.12
C LEU A 18 -6.95 2.49 1.80
N GLY A 19 -6.02 3.24 1.22
CA GLY A 19 -5.14 2.76 0.15
C GLY A 19 -3.85 2.21 0.73
N ILE A 20 -3.39 1.06 0.23
CA ILE A 20 -2.09 0.49 0.58
C ILE A 20 -1.33 0.19 -0.72
N ASP A 21 -0.17 0.82 -0.88
CA ASP A 21 0.67 0.69 -2.07
C ASP A 21 2.17 0.57 -1.72
N GLU A 22 3.00 0.30 -2.72
CA GLU A 22 4.44 0.07 -2.60
C GLU A 22 5.24 1.13 -3.37
N ILE A 23 6.15 1.83 -2.70
CA ILE A 23 7.02 2.82 -3.33
C ILE A 23 8.47 2.34 -3.29
N SER A 24 9.11 2.28 -4.46
CA SER A 24 10.54 1.96 -4.57
C SER A 24 11.38 3.02 -3.87
N SER A 25 12.20 2.62 -2.91
CA SER A 25 13.09 3.51 -2.17
C SER A 25 14.31 2.78 -1.61
N SER A 26 15.47 3.43 -1.66
CA SER A 26 16.70 2.97 -0.99
C SER A 26 16.62 3.01 0.54
N MET A 27 15.58 3.65 1.10
CA MET A 27 15.34 3.76 2.54
C MET A 27 14.62 2.53 3.13
N ALA A 28 14.19 1.59 2.28
CA ALA A 28 13.56 0.36 2.74
C ALA A 28 14.54 -0.47 3.59
N LYS A 29 14.06 -0.97 4.74
CA LYS A 29 14.89 -1.72 5.69
C LYS A 29 14.95 -3.21 5.31
N TYR A 30 15.96 -3.91 5.84
CA TYR A 30 16.15 -5.36 5.69
C TYR A 30 16.41 -5.85 4.25
N GLY A 31 17.03 -5.02 3.41
CA GLY A 31 17.35 -5.38 2.02
C GLY A 31 16.17 -5.35 1.06
N GLY A 32 15.01 -4.83 1.48
CA GLY A 32 13.89 -4.56 0.59
C GLY A 32 14.16 -3.35 -0.30
N SER A 33 13.52 -3.30 -1.48
CA SER A 33 13.56 -2.15 -2.39
C SER A 33 12.31 -1.26 -2.29
N TYR A 34 11.31 -1.66 -1.50
CA TYR A 34 10.00 -1.03 -1.46
C TYR A 34 9.56 -0.70 -0.03
N LEU A 35 9.12 0.54 0.17
CA LEU A 35 8.37 0.99 1.33
C LEU A 35 6.88 0.67 1.13
N CYS A 36 6.16 0.43 2.22
CA CYS A 36 4.71 0.28 2.18
C CYS A 36 4.07 1.59 2.63
N VAL A 37 3.13 2.09 1.84
CA VAL A 37 2.55 3.42 2.02
C VAL A 37 1.05 3.29 2.22
N PHE A 38 0.56 3.91 3.28
CA PHE A 38 -0.85 4.01 3.60
C PHE A 38 -1.35 5.39 3.20
N VAL A 39 -2.46 5.42 2.48
CA VAL A 39 -3.07 6.65 1.96
C VAL A 39 -4.54 6.70 2.39
N ASP A 40 -4.99 7.87 2.81
CA ASP A 40 -6.42 8.14 2.90
C ASP A 40 -6.93 8.45 1.50
N ASN A 41 -7.69 7.52 0.91
CA ASN A 41 -8.20 7.68 -0.45
C ASN A 41 -9.30 8.74 -0.56
N ASN A 42 -10.00 9.06 0.53
CA ASN A 42 -11.05 10.08 0.53
C ASN A 42 -10.42 11.48 0.51
N HIS A 43 -9.45 11.72 1.37
CA HIS A 43 -8.78 13.03 1.49
C HIS A 43 -7.54 13.17 0.61
N ARG A 44 -7.05 12.07 0.02
CA ARG A 44 -5.85 11.99 -0.82
C ARG A 44 -4.59 12.45 -0.09
N ILE A 45 -4.46 12.06 1.17
CA ILE A 45 -3.32 12.41 2.02
C ILE A 45 -2.58 11.16 2.48
N LEU A 46 -1.27 11.30 2.70
CA LEU A 46 -0.45 10.27 3.31
C LEU A 46 -0.96 10.00 4.74
N ASN A 47 -1.27 8.74 5.05
CA ASN A 47 -1.65 8.32 6.39
C ASN A 47 -0.42 7.82 7.16
N GLU A 48 0.36 6.90 6.58
CA GLU A 48 1.54 6.33 7.22
C GLU A 48 2.51 5.70 6.21
N ILE A 49 3.77 5.51 6.62
CA ILE A 49 4.79 4.79 5.84
C ILE A 49 5.41 3.71 6.72
N LEU A 50 5.37 2.47 6.24
CA LEU A 50 5.98 1.30 6.86
C LEU A 50 7.26 0.89 6.12
N PRO A 51 8.23 0.27 6.82
CA PRO A 51 9.54 -0.04 6.24
C PRO A 51 9.52 -1.11 5.14
N ASN A 52 8.45 -1.92 5.06
CA ASN A 52 8.18 -2.89 4.00
C ASN A 52 6.71 -3.34 4.07
N HIS A 53 6.25 -4.01 3.01
CA HIS A 53 4.90 -4.54 2.86
C HIS A 53 4.73 -5.98 3.37
N SER A 54 5.70 -6.53 4.11
CA SER A 54 5.64 -7.95 4.50
C SER A 54 4.42 -8.23 5.38
N LYS A 55 3.84 -9.43 5.25
CA LYS A 55 2.67 -9.85 6.05
C LYS A 55 2.91 -9.67 7.55
N VAL A 56 4.14 -9.95 8.01
CA VAL A 56 4.53 -9.81 9.42
C VAL A 56 4.51 -8.35 9.86
N THR A 57 5.08 -7.45 9.06
CA THR A 57 5.08 -6.01 9.35
C THR A 57 3.66 -5.46 9.40
N LEU A 58 2.83 -5.79 8.41
CA LEU A 58 1.43 -5.35 8.35
C LEU A 58 0.62 -5.91 9.53
N SER A 59 0.74 -7.20 9.86
CA SER A 59 0.01 -7.80 10.99
C SER A 59 0.35 -7.12 12.30
N LYS A 60 1.65 -6.96 12.60
CA LYS A 60 2.12 -6.27 13.81
C LYS A 60 1.63 -4.83 13.87
N HIS A 61 1.59 -4.16 12.73
CA HIS A 61 1.11 -2.78 12.64
C HIS A 61 -0.40 -2.69 12.90
N PHE A 62 -1.22 -3.57 12.33
CA PHE A 62 -2.66 -3.56 12.62
C PHE A 62 -3.00 -4.03 14.04
N GLU A 63 -2.18 -4.91 14.65
CA GLU A 63 -2.35 -5.37 16.04
C GLU A 63 -2.24 -4.26 17.08
N ILE A 64 -1.39 -3.25 16.84
CA ILE A 64 -1.24 -2.11 17.76
C ILE A 64 -2.39 -1.07 17.63
N ILE A 65 -3.21 -1.18 16.58
CA ILE A 65 -4.33 -0.25 16.34
C ILE A 65 -5.58 -0.78 17.06
N PRO A 66 -6.27 0.06 17.86
CA PRO A 66 -7.49 -0.34 18.54
C PRO A 66 -8.52 -0.93 17.59
N GLN A 67 -9.25 -1.96 18.03
CA GLN A 67 -10.28 -2.60 17.21
C GLN A 67 -11.34 -1.60 16.74
N SER A 68 -11.75 -0.67 17.61
CA SER A 68 -12.72 0.39 17.30
C SER A 68 -12.27 1.35 16.20
N GLU A 69 -10.97 1.45 15.93
CA GLU A 69 -10.43 2.23 14.83
C GLU A 69 -10.36 1.40 13.55
N ARG A 70 -9.96 0.13 13.67
CA ARG A 70 -9.97 -0.82 12.54
C ARG A 70 -11.37 -1.04 11.99
N ASP A 71 -12.38 -1.11 12.86
CA ASP A 71 -13.79 -1.28 12.46
C ASP A 71 -14.37 -0.09 11.69
N LYS A 72 -13.69 1.07 11.69
CA LYS A 72 -14.10 2.25 10.88
C LYS A 72 -13.65 2.14 9.43
N VAL A 73 -12.65 1.31 9.14
CA VAL A 73 -12.16 1.10 7.78
C VAL A 73 -13.18 0.21 7.06
N LYS A 74 -13.87 0.79 6.08
CA LYS A 74 -14.87 0.06 5.28
C LYS A 74 -14.24 -0.57 4.05
N TYR A 75 -13.38 0.19 3.37
CA TYR A 75 -12.77 -0.20 2.11
C TYR A 75 -11.26 -0.19 2.23
N VAL A 76 -10.61 -1.22 1.70
CA VAL A 76 -9.17 -1.21 1.50
C VAL A 76 -8.84 -1.43 0.04
N THR A 77 -8.16 -0.47 -0.56
CA THR A 77 -7.66 -0.58 -1.95
C THR A 77 -6.21 -1.04 -1.92
N ILE A 78 -5.92 -2.18 -2.55
CA ILE A 78 -4.57 -2.75 -2.63
C ILE A 78 -4.27 -3.26 -4.04
N ASP A 79 -2.99 -3.48 -4.33
CA ASP A 79 -2.57 -4.21 -5.53
C ASP A 79 -3.14 -5.65 -5.56
N MET A 80 -3.30 -6.21 -6.76
CA MET A 80 -3.98 -7.47 -7.09
C MET A 80 -3.49 -8.71 -6.31
N CYS A 81 -2.37 -8.60 -5.61
CA CYS A 81 -1.86 -9.64 -4.74
C CYS A 81 -1.94 -9.19 -3.28
N LYS A 82 -2.94 -9.70 -2.53
CA LYS A 82 -2.71 -10.47 -1.28
C LYS A 82 -3.97 -10.71 -0.43
N LYS A 83 -4.13 -11.99 -0.07
CA LYS A 83 -5.20 -12.61 0.74
C LYS A 83 -5.11 -12.34 2.26
N TYR A 84 -4.58 -11.20 2.69
CA TYR A 84 -4.21 -10.99 4.11
C TYR A 84 -5.20 -10.16 4.91
N LEU A 85 -6.11 -9.46 4.25
CA LEU A 85 -7.07 -8.55 4.86
C LEU A 85 -8.47 -9.16 4.87
N ARG A 86 -8.64 -10.28 5.60
CA ARG A 86 -9.91 -11.06 5.60
C ARG A 86 -11.13 -10.31 6.14
N HIS A 87 -10.92 -9.20 6.86
CA HIS A 87 -11.98 -8.50 7.60
C HIS A 87 -12.42 -7.20 6.92
N TYR A 88 -11.86 -6.86 5.77
CA TYR A 88 -12.16 -5.63 5.05
C TYR A 88 -12.75 -5.93 3.68
N GLU A 89 -13.59 -5.03 3.16
CA GLU A 89 -13.97 -5.09 1.75
C GLU A 89 -12.76 -4.64 0.92
N ILE A 90 -12.14 -5.60 0.23
CA ILE A 90 -10.94 -5.36 -0.56
C ILE A 90 -11.35 -4.92 -1.98
N ALA A 91 -10.96 -3.72 -2.34
CA ALA A 91 -10.97 -3.23 -3.71
C ALA A 91 -9.60 -3.46 -4.36
N VAL A 92 -9.61 -3.90 -5.61
CA VAL A 92 -8.39 -3.97 -6.42
C VAL A 92 -8.07 -2.57 -6.93
N ASP A 93 -6.80 -2.15 -6.84
CA ASP A 93 -6.36 -0.89 -7.41
C ASP A 93 -6.55 -0.87 -8.95
N PRO A 94 -7.41 0.03 -9.47
CA PRO A 94 -7.65 0.12 -10.91
C PRO A 94 -6.40 0.52 -11.70
N PHE A 95 -5.45 1.26 -11.12
CA PHE A 95 -4.22 1.64 -11.83
C PHE A 95 -3.42 0.40 -12.21
N HIS A 96 -3.23 -0.53 -11.27
CA HIS A 96 -2.52 -1.78 -11.50
C HIS A 96 -3.23 -2.66 -12.53
N VAL A 97 -4.57 -2.71 -12.51
CA VAL A 97 -5.38 -3.44 -13.50
C VAL A 97 -5.17 -2.88 -14.91
N ILE A 98 -5.32 -1.57 -15.07
CA ILE A 98 -5.18 -0.91 -16.38
C ILE A 98 -3.74 -1.01 -16.89
N LYS A 99 -2.74 -0.87 -16.02
CA LYS A 99 -1.33 -1.06 -16.36
C LYS A 99 -1.08 -2.48 -16.89
N GLN A 100 -1.52 -3.52 -16.17
CA GLN A 100 -1.35 -4.90 -16.61
C GLN A 100 -2.05 -5.18 -17.94
N LEU A 101 -3.26 -4.64 -18.13
CA LEU A 101 -3.99 -4.77 -19.38
C LEU A 101 -3.22 -4.12 -20.55
N THR A 102 -2.72 -2.90 -20.33
CA THR A 102 -1.96 -2.14 -21.33
C THR A 102 -0.64 -2.84 -21.71
N GLU A 103 0.07 -3.40 -20.74
CA GLU A 103 1.28 -4.19 -20.96
C GLU A 103 0.99 -5.46 -21.77
N CYS A 104 -0.11 -6.14 -21.50
CA CYS A 104 -0.55 -7.30 -22.27
C CYS A 104 -0.83 -6.93 -23.73
N PHE A 105 -1.60 -5.86 -23.99
CA PHE A 105 -1.85 -5.40 -25.36
C PHE A 105 -0.57 -5.00 -26.09
N THR A 106 0.33 -4.31 -25.40
CA THR A 106 1.62 -3.90 -25.98
C THR A 106 2.46 -5.11 -26.39
N ARG A 107 2.51 -6.14 -25.54
CA ARG A 107 3.21 -7.39 -25.84
C ARG A 107 2.64 -8.09 -27.07
N MET A 108 1.31 -8.26 -27.14
CA MET A 108 0.66 -8.86 -28.31
C MET A 108 0.94 -8.09 -29.59
N ARG A 109 0.87 -6.74 -29.54
CA ARG A 109 1.19 -5.90 -30.70
C ARG A 109 2.61 -6.14 -31.20
N VAL A 110 3.59 -6.17 -30.29
CA VAL A 110 5.01 -6.41 -30.65
C VAL A 110 5.20 -7.81 -31.23
N GLU A 111 4.50 -8.81 -30.71
CA GLU A 111 4.55 -10.19 -31.21
C GLU A 111 4.01 -10.30 -32.64
N VAL A 112 2.87 -9.67 -32.92
CA VAL A 112 2.29 -9.61 -34.27
C VAL A 112 3.20 -8.87 -35.24
N MET A 113 3.86 -7.78 -34.82
CA MET A 113 4.77 -7.01 -35.70
C MET A 113 6.10 -7.72 -36.01
N LYS A 114 6.47 -8.76 -35.26
CA LYS A 114 7.72 -9.53 -35.46
C LYS A 114 7.54 -10.77 -36.33
N GLN A 115 6.30 -11.10 -36.71
CA GLN A 115 5.98 -12.12 -37.71
C GLN A 115 6.15 -11.54 -39.12
#